data_AF-A0A924DF01-F1
#
_entry.id   AF-A0A924DF01-F1
#
_cell.length_a   1.000
_cell.length_b   1.000
_cell.length_c   1.000
_cell.angle_alpha   90.00
_cell.angle_beta   90.00
_cell.angle_gamma   90.00
#
_symmetry.space_group_name_H-M   'P 1'
#
loop_
_entity.id
_entity.type
_entity.pdbx_description
1 polymer ?
#
loop_
_entity_poly.entity_id
_entity_poly.type
_entity_poly.pdbx_seq_one_letter_code
_entity_poly.pdbx_strand_id
1 'polypeptide(L)'
;RRITDIYNSVGDRYAIFAGVDDLIMECCVVGAVGWIAGVGLAFPVENQRVWDLMQAGEWDKARTLYRWFAPLQHLDIGTHFVQKIKLAMQETGLGTEWVRAPRLTLTGKEREEVLEVIRHAVDNPPEGLV
;
A
#
# COMPACT_ATOMS: atom_id res chain seq x y z
N ARG A 1 -17.24 4.39 2.16
CA ARG A 1 -18.29 5.05 2.99
C ARG A 1 -17.78 6.30 3.72
N ARG A 2 -16.80 6.20 4.64
CA ARG A 2 -16.44 7.32 5.54
C ARG A 2 -15.97 8.59 4.82
N ILE A 3 -15.21 8.47 3.72
CA ILE A 3 -14.73 9.63 2.95
C ILE A 3 -15.90 10.46 2.42
N THR A 4 -16.85 9.82 1.75
CA THR A 4 -18.08 10.48 1.25
C THR A 4 -18.90 11.09 2.38
N ASP A 5 -19.08 10.39 3.50
CA ASP A 5 -19.83 10.90 4.65
C ASP A 5 -19.19 12.15 5.24
N ILE A 6 -17.84 12.20 5.32
CA ILE A 6 -17.10 13.39 5.77
C ILE A 6 -17.33 14.53 4.77
N TYR A 7 -17.09 14.31 3.48
CA TYR A 7 -17.28 15.34 2.45
C TYR A 7 -18.71 15.90 2.46
N ASN A 8 -19.73 15.05 2.56
CA ASN A 8 -21.13 15.50 2.63
C ASN A 8 -21.42 16.33 3.90
N SER A 9 -20.67 16.12 4.99
CA SER A 9 -20.87 16.81 6.25
C SER A 9 -20.16 18.16 6.32
N VAL A 10 -18.96 18.27 5.72
CA VAL A 10 -18.08 19.46 5.89
C VAL A 10 -17.50 20.02 4.59
N GLY A 11 -17.91 19.49 3.43
CA GLY A 11 -17.39 19.87 2.12
C GLY A 11 -15.90 19.60 1.98
N ASP A 12 -15.22 20.51 1.28
CA ASP A 12 -13.78 20.54 1.04
C ASP A 12 -12.99 21.27 2.14
N ARG A 13 -13.60 21.53 3.29
CA ARG A 13 -12.96 22.21 4.43
C ARG A 13 -11.67 21.52 4.89
N TYR A 14 -11.55 20.20 4.69
CA TYR A 14 -10.36 19.42 5.06
C TYR A 14 -9.88 18.59 3.88
N ALA A 15 -8.56 18.45 3.78
CA ALA A 15 -7.95 17.47 2.90
C ALA A 15 -8.17 16.06 3.49
N ILE A 16 -8.88 15.21 2.76
CA ILE A 16 -9.19 13.85 3.18
C ILE A 16 -8.20 12.89 2.53
N PHE A 17 -7.43 12.18 3.34
CA PHE A 17 -6.47 11.18 2.89
C PHE A 17 -7.02 9.77 3.15
N ALA A 18 -6.70 8.84 2.27
CA ALA A 18 -6.84 7.41 2.51
C ALA A 18 -5.67 6.92 3.37
N GLY A 19 -5.94 5.96 4.27
CA GLY A 19 -4.93 5.33 5.11
C GLY A 19 -5.10 3.81 5.19
N VAL A 20 -5.70 3.23 4.15
CA VAL A 20 -5.85 1.78 3.97
C VAL A 20 -5.44 1.49 2.53
N ASP A 21 -4.32 0.80 2.36
CA ASP A 21 -3.66 0.66 1.07
C ASP A 21 -4.51 -0.09 0.04
N ASP A 22 -5.18 -1.16 0.43
CA ASP A 22 -6.00 -2.01 -0.44
C ASP A 22 -7.43 -1.48 -0.72
N LEU A 23 -7.67 -0.21 -0.39
CA LEU A 23 -8.90 0.53 -0.73
C LEU A 23 -8.60 1.85 -1.46
N ILE A 24 -7.33 2.09 -1.84
CA ILE A 24 -6.93 3.40 -2.35
C ILE A 24 -7.66 3.79 -3.64
N MET A 25 -7.96 2.84 -4.53
CA MET A 25 -8.67 3.13 -5.77
C MET A 25 -10.08 3.66 -5.49
N GLU A 26 -10.84 2.98 -4.63
CA GLU A 26 -12.17 3.39 -4.22
C GLU A 26 -12.11 4.73 -3.49
N CYS A 27 -11.12 4.91 -2.61
CA CYS A 27 -10.92 6.17 -1.89
C CYS A 27 -10.65 7.33 -2.84
N CYS A 28 -9.79 7.15 -3.84
CA CYS A 28 -9.49 8.16 -4.86
C CYS A 28 -10.77 8.56 -5.62
N VAL A 29 -11.55 7.58 -6.06
CA VAL A 29 -12.80 7.82 -6.82
C VAL A 29 -13.80 8.65 -6.00
N VAL A 30 -13.90 8.40 -4.69
CA VAL A 30 -14.87 9.10 -3.82
C VAL A 30 -14.34 10.41 -3.20
N GLY A 31 -13.18 10.90 -3.66
CA GLY A 31 -12.69 12.24 -3.31
C GLY A 31 -11.57 12.28 -2.27
N ALA A 32 -10.85 11.18 -2.01
CA ALA A 32 -9.57 11.27 -1.32
C ALA A 32 -8.58 12.10 -2.15
N VAL A 33 -7.91 13.06 -1.52
CA VAL A 33 -6.93 13.94 -2.18
C VAL A 33 -5.48 13.50 -1.94
N GLY A 34 -5.30 12.39 -1.22
CA GLY A 34 -3.99 11.81 -1.00
C GLY A 34 -4.07 10.45 -0.31
N TRP A 35 -2.89 9.85 -0.16
CA TRP A 35 -2.71 8.51 0.38
C TRP A 35 -1.57 8.51 1.39
N ILE A 36 -1.86 8.04 2.59
CA ILE A 36 -0.85 7.70 3.60
C ILE A 36 -0.61 6.19 3.47
N ALA A 37 0.46 5.83 2.76
CA ALA A 37 0.75 4.45 2.38
C ALA A 37 1.72 3.78 3.35
N GLY A 38 1.40 2.56 3.78
CA GLY A 38 2.28 1.72 4.59
C GLY A 38 3.27 0.95 3.72
N VAL A 39 2.75 0.07 2.85
CA VAL A 39 3.59 -0.81 2.02
C VAL A 39 4.34 -0.05 0.93
N GLY A 40 3.86 1.16 0.58
CA GLY A 40 4.56 2.09 -0.30
C GLY A 40 5.97 2.46 0.16
N LEU A 41 6.30 2.29 1.44
CA LEU A 41 7.68 2.45 1.94
C LEU A 41 8.66 1.43 1.35
N ALA A 42 8.18 0.23 0.99
CA ALA A 42 8.98 -0.82 0.37
C ALA A 42 8.97 -0.76 -1.16
N PHE A 43 7.94 -0.16 -1.77
CA PHE A 43 7.72 -0.05 -3.22
C PHE A 43 7.34 1.40 -3.62
N PRO A 44 8.23 2.38 -3.41
CA PRO A 44 7.88 3.79 -3.51
C PRO A 44 7.54 4.25 -4.94
N VAL A 45 8.20 3.66 -5.95
CA VAL A 45 7.99 4.01 -7.36
C VAL A 45 6.61 3.56 -7.82
N GLU A 46 6.29 2.29 -7.57
CA GLU A 46 5.01 1.69 -7.94
C GLU A 46 3.86 2.34 -7.18
N ASN A 47 4.05 2.62 -5.88
CA ASN A 47 3.06 3.31 -5.06
C ASN A 47 2.71 4.69 -5.63
N GLN A 48 3.74 5.51 -5.93
CA GLN A 48 3.52 6.83 -6.54
C GLN A 48 2.87 6.70 -7.92
N ARG A 49 3.31 5.71 -8.71
CA ARG A 49 2.79 5.50 -10.07
C ARG A 49 1.30 5.15 -10.07
N VAL A 50 0.83 4.31 -9.14
CA VAL A 50 -0.60 4.02 -8.98
C VAL A 50 -1.37 5.31 -8.69
N TRP A 51 -0.87 6.13 -7.75
CA TRP A 51 -1.49 7.41 -7.41
C TRP A 51 -1.59 8.36 -8.62
N ASP A 52 -0.49 8.55 -9.34
CA ASP A 52 -0.44 9.44 -10.51
C ASP A 52 -1.41 9.00 -11.61
N LEU A 53 -1.51 7.68 -11.87
CA LEU A 53 -2.45 7.14 -12.86
C LEU A 53 -3.90 7.38 -12.45
N MET A 54 -4.23 7.22 -11.17
CA MET A 54 -5.58 7.53 -10.67
C MET A 54 -5.90 9.02 -10.76
N GLN A 55 -4.95 9.89 -10.41
CA GLN A 55 -5.12 11.35 -10.52
C GLN A 55 -5.25 11.81 -11.98
N ALA A 56 -4.59 11.13 -12.93
CA ALA A 56 -4.72 11.38 -14.36
C ALA A 56 -6.00 10.80 -14.99
N GLY A 57 -6.80 10.04 -14.25
CA GLY A 57 -7.98 9.33 -14.79
C GLY A 57 -7.64 8.15 -15.70
N GLU A 58 -6.40 7.66 -15.67
CA GLU A 58 -5.87 6.54 -16.46
C GLU A 58 -6.23 5.19 -15.81
N TRP A 59 -7.53 4.96 -15.60
CA TRP A 59 -8.07 3.89 -14.75
C TRP A 59 -7.66 2.48 -15.17
N ASP A 60 -7.51 2.22 -16.47
CA ASP A 60 -7.14 0.89 -16.96
C ASP A 60 -5.67 0.56 -16.65
N LYS A 61 -4.78 1.54 -16.77
CA LYS A 61 -3.37 1.42 -16.38
C LYS A 61 -3.26 1.33 -14.85
N ALA A 62 -3.96 2.20 -14.13
CA ALA A 62 -4.00 2.19 -12.67
C ALA A 62 -4.45 0.81 -12.15
N ARG A 63 -5.54 0.26 -12.70
CA ARG A 63 -6.08 -1.05 -12.30
C ARG A 63 -5.11 -2.20 -12.59
N THR A 64 -4.38 -2.14 -13.69
CA THR A 64 -3.37 -3.16 -14.02
C THR A 64 -2.25 -3.17 -12.98
N LEU A 65 -1.65 -2.00 -12.69
CA LEU A 65 -0.61 -1.89 -11.68
C LEU A 65 -1.13 -2.19 -10.26
N TYR A 66 -2.33 -1.72 -9.94
CA TYR A 66 -2.97 -1.99 -8.66
C TYR A 66 -3.18 -3.49 -8.42
N ARG A 67 -3.54 -4.28 -9.44
CA ARG A 67 -3.70 -5.73 -9.30
C ARG A 67 -2.39 -6.45 -9.00
N TRP A 68 -1.28 -5.98 -9.55
CA TRP A 68 0.04 -6.45 -9.17
C TRP A 68 0.37 -6.06 -7.72
N PHE A 69 -0.01 -4.84 -7.32
CA PHE A 69 0.32 -4.31 -5.99
C PHE A 69 -0.58 -4.85 -4.86
N ALA A 70 -1.81 -5.26 -5.16
CA ALA A 70 -2.81 -5.64 -4.16
C ALA A 70 -2.36 -6.70 -3.14
N PRO A 71 -1.66 -7.79 -3.53
CA PRO A 71 -1.13 -8.75 -2.55
C PRO A 71 -0.18 -8.11 -1.54
N LEU A 72 0.65 -7.14 -1.96
CA LEU A 72 1.52 -6.37 -1.08
C LEU A 72 0.71 -5.44 -0.18
N GLN A 73 -0.32 -4.78 -0.71
CA GLN A 73 -1.17 -3.88 0.08
C GLN A 73 -1.93 -4.61 1.20
N HIS A 74 -2.28 -5.89 1.00
CA HIS A 74 -2.83 -6.75 2.06
C HIS A 74 -1.83 -7.07 3.19
N LEU A 75 -0.55 -6.69 3.06
CA LEU A 75 0.39 -6.74 4.18
C LEU A 75 0.16 -5.61 5.19
N ASP A 76 -0.52 -4.51 4.79
CA ASP A 76 -0.85 -3.36 5.64
C ASP A 76 -2.17 -3.53 6.43
N ILE A 77 -2.60 -4.78 6.64
CA ILE A 77 -3.79 -5.10 7.43
C ILE A 77 -3.50 -6.15 8.52
N GLY A 78 -4.31 -6.09 9.59
CA GLY A 78 -4.23 -7.00 10.73
C GLY A 78 -3.24 -6.56 11.81
N THR A 79 -3.01 -7.41 12.81
CA THR A 79 -2.25 -7.04 14.02
C THR A 79 -0.74 -6.90 13.82
N HIS A 80 -0.18 -7.56 12.79
CA HIS A 80 1.25 -7.59 12.52
C HIS A 80 1.68 -6.73 11.31
N PHE A 81 0.83 -5.81 10.84
CA PHE A 81 1.08 -5.01 9.64
C PHE A 81 2.44 -4.28 9.68
N VAL A 82 2.82 -3.72 10.84
CA VAL A 82 4.12 -3.05 11.03
C VAL A 82 5.29 -4.00 10.76
N GLN A 83 5.21 -5.24 11.26
CA GLN A 83 6.26 -6.23 11.05
C GLN A 83 6.33 -6.67 9.58
N LYS A 84 5.18 -6.84 8.93
CA LYS A 84 5.09 -7.22 7.52
C LYS A 84 5.68 -6.14 6.61
N ILE A 85 5.34 -4.87 6.82
CA ILE A 85 5.90 -3.73 6.07
C ILE A 85 7.41 -3.65 6.27
N LYS A 86 7.88 -3.78 7.52
CA LYS A 86 9.32 -3.71 7.80
C LYS A 86 10.10 -4.88 7.22
N LEU A 87 9.50 -6.06 7.15
CA LEU A 87 10.07 -7.19 6.44
C LEU A 87 10.15 -6.89 4.92
N ALA A 88 9.10 -6.33 4.33
CA ALA A 88 9.13 -5.88 2.93
C ALA A 88 10.24 -4.84 2.67
N MET A 89 10.37 -3.84 3.54
CA MET A 89 11.45 -2.84 3.44
C MET A 89 12.84 -3.46 3.53
N GLN A 90 13.02 -4.51 4.35
CA GLN A 90 14.30 -5.23 4.43
C GLN A 90 14.59 -5.98 3.13
N GLU A 91 13.63 -6.73 2.61
CA GLU A 91 13.81 -7.49 1.37
C GLU A 91 14.02 -6.59 0.14
N THR A 92 13.49 -5.35 0.15
CA THR A 92 13.75 -4.36 -0.91
C THR A 92 14.97 -3.47 -0.64
N GLY A 93 15.70 -3.69 0.47
CA GLY A 93 16.90 -2.93 0.81
C GLY A 93 16.67 -1.48 1.24
N LEU A 94 15.41 -1.10 1.53
CA LEU A 94 14.99 0.25 1.93
C LEU A 94 14.86 0.39 3.46
N GLY A 95 15.18 -0.64 4.23
CA GLY A 95 15.12 -0.60 5.68
C GLY A 95 15.55 -1.91 6.34
N THR A 96 15.09 -2.11 7.57
CA THR A 96 15.38 -3.31 8.37
C THR A 96 14.09 -3.81 9.00
N GLU A 97 13.98 -5.12 9.21
CA GLU A 97 12.78 -5.72 9.82
C GLU A 97 12.63 -5.41 11.31
N TRP A 98 13.64 -4.77 11.92
CA TRP A 98 13.70 -4.49 13.34
C TRP A 98 12.45 -3.76 13.85
N VAL A 99 11.86 -4.28 14.92
CA VAL A 99 10.76 -3.66 15.66
C VAL A 99 11.14 -3.48 17.11
N ARG A 100 10.69 -2.35 17.69
CA ARG A 100 10.84 -2.10 19.12
C ARG A 100 9.88 -2.98 19.92
N ALA A 101 10.39 -3.60 20.98
CA ALA A 101 9.58 -4.28 21.99
C ALA A 101 8.40 -3.37 22.46
N PRO A 102 7.21 -3.94 22.74
CA PRO A 102 6.92 -5.37 22.90
C PRO A 102 6.66 -6.14 21.59
N ARG A 103 6.76 -5.50 20.42
CA ARG A 103 6.67 -6.22 19.14
C ARG A 103 7.90 -7.10 18.95
N LEU A 104 7.68 -8.28 18.37
CA LEU A 104 8.71 -9.18 17.90
C LEU A 104 8.67 -9.22 16.37
N THR A 105 9.80 -9.53 15.75
CA THR A 105 9.88 -9.79 14.30
C THR A 105 9.05 -11.02 13.95
N LEU A 106 8.61 -11.11 12.69
CA LEU A 106 7.88 -12.30 12.21
C LEU A 106 8.79 -13.53 12.21
N THR A 107 8.23 -14.67 12.61
CA THR A 107 8.91 -15.97 12.61
C THR A 107 7.95 -17.06 12.14
N GLY A 108 8.51 -18.22 11.78
CA GLY A 108 7.73 -19.40 11.39
C GLY A 108 6.84 -19.15 10.17
N LYS A 109 5.66 -19.77 10.15
CA LYS A 109 4.78 -19.82 8.98
C LYS A 109 4.37 -18.45 8.45
N GLU A 110 4.00 -17.52 9.34
CA GLU A 110 3.57 -16.18 8.92
C GLU A 110 4.70 -15.42 8.21
N ARG A 111 5.95 -15.60 8.66
CA ARG A 111 7.11 -15.01 7.99
C ARG A 111 7.26 -15.54 6.58
N GLU A 112 7.21 -16.87 6.42
CA GLU A 112 7.39 -17.50 5.10
C GLU A 112 6.29 -17.09 4.12
N GLU A 113 5.04 -17.02 4.57
CA GLU A 113 3.90 -16.54 3.76
C GLU A 113 4.10 -15.09 3.30
N VAL A 114 4.59 -14.22 4.19
CA VAL A 114 4.86 -12.81 3.86
C VAL A 114 6.05 -12.68 2.90
N LEU A 115 7.12 -13.46 3.12
CA LEU A 115 8.27 -13.50 2.22
C LEU A 115 7.90 -13.99 0.81
N GLU A 116 7.01 -14.98 0.70
CA GLU A 116 6.52 -15.46 -0.58
C GLU A 116 5.83 -14.34 -1.37
N VAL A 117 4.94 -13.58 -0.72
CA VAL A 117 4.27 -12.42 -1.34
C VAL A 117 5.27 -11.35 -1.78
N ILE A 118 6.23 -10.99 -0.90
CA ILE A 118 7.22 -9.94 -1.20
C ILE A 118 8.11 -10.36 -2.37
N ARG A 119 8.67 -11.58 -2.31
CA ARG A 119 9.60 -12.08 -3.34
C ARG A 119 8.91 -12.29 -4.67
N HIS A 120 7.66 -12.76 -4.66
CA HIS A 120 6.88 -12.85 -5.90
C HIS A 120 6.77 -11.49 -6.60
N ALA A 121 6.50 -10.41 -5.85
CA ALA A 121 6.43 -9.08 -6.43
C ALA A 121 7.80 -8.59 -6.94
N VAL A 122 8.88 -8.80 -6.18
CA VAL A 122 10.25 -8.43 -6.58
C VAL A 122 10.70 -9.18 -7.83
N ASP A 123 10.40 -10.47 -7.93
CA ASP A 123 10.81 -11.32 -9.05
C ASP A 123 9.95 -11.09 -10.32
N ASN A 124 8.76 -10.51 -10.16
CA ASN A 124 7.81 -10.25 -11.25
C ASN A 124 7.40 -8.78 -11.26
N PRO A 125 8.33 -7.83 -11.47
CA PRO A 125 8.01 -6.40 -11.44
C PRO A 125 7.03 -6.03 -12.57
N PRO A 126 6.22 -4.98 -12.40
CA PRO A 126 5.23 -4.59 -13.39
C PRO A 126 5.90 -4.09 -14.68
N GLU A 127 5.52 -4.68 -15.82
CA GLU A 127 6.09 -4.32 -17.13
C GLU A 127 5.77 -2.88 -17.54
N GLY A 128 6.79 -2.15 -18.04
CA GLY A 128 6.60 -0.86 -18.72
C GLY A 128 6.16 0.31 -17.82
N LEU A 129 6.41 0.23 -16.51
CA LEU A 129 5.90 1.17 -15.52
C LEU A 129 6.98 1.91 -14.68
N VAL A 130 8.26 1.70 -15.01
CA VAL A 130 9.40 2.56 -14.63
C VAL A 130 9.93 3.26 -15.87
#